data_AF-A0A812UBV9-F1
#
_entry.id   AF-A0A812UBV9-F1
#
_cell.length_a   1.000
_cell.length_b   1.000
_cell.length_c   1.000
_cell.angle_alpha   90.00
_cell.angle_beta   90.00
_cell.angle_gamma   90.00
#
_symmetry.space_group_name_H-M   'P 1'
#
loop_
_entity.id
_entity.type
_entity.pdbx_description
1 polymer ?
#
loop_
_entity_poly.entity_id
_entity_poly.type
_entity_poly.pdbx_seq_one_letter_code
_entity_poly.pdbx_strand_id
1 'polypeptide(L)'
;MGAVFEEASNVVMFLNDTDQSTVAKTQSDSKLVGLQDLVATTDASAKTLSAEIADLKSELKTAKTDMELRQNESHAMISDQVRTQRLLTRAADVLHGVYGASLLQEKPEGLKDYQRQNSVGVISMLHQIIGDAKVMETKARADLNASLADYEQFKADALAAIATKEQGLVDLDVQKSEAKSNALEMKKEVKRLGQELEDLSAKKSALKEECEFLVANFELRQDARSEEIEALQTAKAVLSGMKTDGEVA
;
A
#
# COMPACT_ATOMS: atom_id res chain seq x y z
N MET A 1 -26.65 -57.16 -22.12
CA MET A 1 -25.55 -56.28 -22.57
C MET A 1 -25.80 -54.80 -22.27
N GLY A 2 -27.04 -54.28 -22.36
CA GLY A 2 -27.33 -52.86 -22.08
C GLY A 2 -27.02 -52.37 -20.65
N ALA A 3 -27.48 -53.09 -19.62
CA ALA A 3 -27.32 -52.66 -18.21
C ALA A 3 -25.86 -52.56 -17.75
N VAL A 4 -25.00 -53.50 -18.17
CA VAL A 4 -23.56 -53.50 -17.82
C VAL A 4 -22.81 -52.34 -18.49
N PHE A 5 -23.24 -51.94 -19.69
CA PHE A 5 -22.67 -50.78 -20.39
C PHE A 5 -23.09 -49.45 -19.74
N GLU A 6 -24.32 -49.39 -19.22
CA GLU A 6 -24.88 -48.22 -18.53
C GLU A 6 -24.21 -48.00 -17.16
N GLU A 7 -23.98 -49.07 -16.40
CA GLU A 7 -23.22 -49.01 -15.13
C GLU A 7 -21.75 -48.63 -15.33
N ALA A 8 -21.07 -49.20 -16.34
CA ALA A 8 -19.69 -48.81 -16.67
C ALA A 8 -19.60 -47.33 -17.09
N SER A 9 -20.59 -46.83 -17.82
CA SER A 9 -20.65 -45.42 -18.20
C SER A 9 -20.86 -44.50 -16.98
N ASN A 10 -21.67 -44.91 -16.01
CA ASN A 10 -21.88 -44.16 -14.76
C ASN A 10 -20.61 -44.08 -13.90
N VAL A 11 -19.83 -45.16 -13.83
CA VAL A 11 -18.55 -45.17 -13.08
C VAL A 11 -17.52 -44.22 -13.72
N VAL A 12 -17.43 -44.20 -15.06
CA VAL A 12 -16.52 -43.29 -15.77
C VAL A 12 -16.92 -41.83 -15.57
N MET A 13 -18.22 -41.51 -15.64
CA MET A 13 -18.72 -40.16 -15.34
C MET A 13 -18.38 -39.75 -13.90
N PHE A 14 -18.62 -40.64 -12.93
CA PHE A 14 -18.34 -40.36 -11.52
C PHE A 14 -16.85 -40.08 -11.24
N LEU A 15 -15.94 -40.85 -11.84
CA LEU A 15 -14.50 -40.62 -11.69
C LEU A 15 -14.09 -39.27 -12.30
N ASN A 16 -14.61 -38.96 -13.48
CA ASN A 16 -14.35 -37.69 -14.15
C ASN A 16 -14.87 -36.49 -13.34
N ASP A 17 -16.07 -36.58 -12.76
CA ASP A 17 -16.64 -35.51 -11.91
C ASP A 17 -15.81 -35.29 -10.64
N THR A 18 -15.28 -36.38 -10.06
CA THR A 18 -14.38 -36.32 -8.89
C THR A 18 -13.07 -35.63 -9.23
N ASP A 19 -12.45 -35.97 -10.36
CA ASP A 19 -11.20 -35.36 -10.82
C ASP A 19 -11.39 -33.87 -11.15
N GLN A 20 -12.46 -33.53 -11.88
CA GLN A 20 -12.79 -32.14 -12.20
C GLN A 20 -13.01 -31.29 -10.95
N SER A 21 -13.77 -31.79 -9.98
CA SER A 21 -14.04 -31.10 -8.72
C SER A 21 -12.75 -30.91 -7.89
N THR A 22 -11.85 -31.89 -7.91
CA THR A 22 -10.56 -31.83 -7.22
C THR A 22 -9.65 -30.76 -7.82
N VAL A 23 -9.56 -30.71 -9.16
CA VAL A 23 -8.77 -29.70 -9.87
C VAL A 23 -9.35 -28.30 -9.65
N ALA A 24 -10.67 -28.15 -9.78
CA ALA A 24 -11.36 -26.87 -9.57
C ALA A 24 -11.15 -26.34 -8.14
N LYS A 25 -11.21 -27.23 -7.13
CA LYS A 25 -10.99 -26.84 -5.74
C LYS A 25 -9.56 -26.37 -5.52
N THR A 26 -8.59 -27.13 -6.00
CA THR A 26 -7.16 -26.79 -5.88
C THR A 26 -6.84 -25.45 -6.55
N GLN A 27 -7.43 -25.18 -7.71
CA GLN A 27 -7.27 -23.90 -8.39
C GLN A 27 -7.91 -22.75 -7.60
N SER A 28 -9.09 -22.96 -7.04
CA SER A 28 -9.80 -21.96 -6.22
C SER A 28 -9.07 -21.67 -4.91
N ASP A 29 -8.49 -22.69 -4.28
CA ASP A 29 -7.63 -22.57 -3.09
C ASP A 29 -6.37 -21.74 -3.41
N SER A 30 -5.70 -22.04 -4.51
CA SER A 30 -4.53 -21.26 -4.96
C SER A 30 -4.86 -19.78 -5.19
N LYS A 31 -6.00 -19.50 -5.85
CA LYS A 31 -6.49 -18.12 -6.04
C LYS A 31 -6.84 -17.46 -4.71
N LEU A 32 -7.46 -18.18 -3.78
CA LEU A 32 -7.79 -17.66 -2.45
C LEU A 32 -6.54 -17.22 -1.69
N VAL A 33 -5.49 -18.06 -1.69
CA VAL A 33 -4.20 -17.74 -1.07
C VAL A 33 -3.61 -16.48 -1.71
N GLY A 34 -3.54 -16.42 -3.04
CA GLY A 34 -3.01 -15.24 -3.73
C GLY A 34 -3.78 -13.94 -3.43
N LEU A 35 -5.10 -14.01 -3.30
CA LEU A 35 -5.92 -12.85 -2.92
C LEU A 35 -5.69 -12.45 -1.45
N GLN A 36 -5.48 -13.40 -0.54
CA GLN A 36 -5.14 -13.12 0.86
C GLN A 36 -3.77 -12.46 0.98
N ASP A 37 -2.80 -12.91 0.19
CA ASP A 37 -1.47 -12.30 0.12
C ASP A 37 -1.57 -10.87 -0.41
N LEU A 38 -2.34 -10.64 -1.48
CA LEU A 38 -2.57 -9.29 -2.02
C LEU A 38 -3.22 -8.36 -0.97
N VAL A 39 -4.18 -8.86 -0.19
CA VAL A 39 -4.77 -8.09 0.92
C VAL A 39 -3.74 -7.74 1.99
N ALA A 40 -2.83 -8.66 2.32
CA ALA A 40 -1.76 -8.42 3.29
C ALA A 40 -0.73 -7.41 2.77
N THR A 41 -0.31 -7.52 1.50
CA THR A 41 0.63 -6.59 0.87
C THR A 41 0.04 -5.19 0.76
N THR A 42 -1.21 -5.07 0.30
CA THR A 42 -1.89 -3.76 0.19
C THR A 42 -2.07 -3.09 1.56
N ASP A 43 -2.38 -3.86 2.60
CA ASP A 43 -2.45 -3.35 3.98
C ASP A 43 -1.09 -2.83 4.49
N ALA A 44 -0.01 -3.55 4.20
CA ALA A 44 1.34 -3.13 4.55
C ALA A 44 1.75 -1.85 3.82
N SER A 45 1.51 -1.77 2.50
CA SER A 45 1.77 -0.56 1.71
C SER A 45 0.96 0.64 2.18
N ALA A 46 -0.31 0.45 2.55
CA ALA A 46 -1.15 1.51 3.08
C ALA A 46 -0.62 2.05 4.43
N LYS A 47 -0.12 1.17 5.30
CA LYS A 47 0.53 1.59 6.56
C LYS A 47 1.79 2.41 6.30
N THR A 48 2.62 2.00 5.35
CA THR A 48 3.82 2.75 4.96
C THR A 48 3.47 4.14 4.43
N LEU A 49 2.54 4.24 3.47
CA LEU A 49 2.12 5.54 2.93
C LEU A 49 1.51 6.44 4.01
N SER A 50 0.72 5.89 4.93
CA SER A 50 0.16 6.66 6.05
C SER A 50 1.24 7.19 6.98
N ALA A 51 2.32 6.44 7.23
CA ALA A 51 3.44 6.89 8.03
C ALA A 51 4.22 8.02 7.33
N GLU A 52 4.53 7.84 6.04
CA GLU A 52 5.21 8.86 5.23
C GLU A 52 4.42 10.17 5.13
N ILE A 53 3.08 10.11 5.04
CA ILE A 53 2.22 11.31 5.08
C ILE A 53 2.32 12.00 6.45
N ALA A 54 2.33 11.23 7.54
CA ALA A 54 2.44 11.80 8.89
C ALA A 54 3.79 12.48 9.10
N ASP A 55 4.87 11.87 8.61
CA ASP A 55 6.22 12.43 8.68
C ASP A 55 6.33 13.73 7.87
N LEU A 56 5.85 13.75 6.61
CA LEU A 56 5.84 14.97 5.78
C LEU A 56 5.00 16.11 6.42
N LYS A 57 3.86 15.77 7.04
CA LYS A 57 3.05 16.77 7.77
C LYS A 57 3.79 17.33 8.99
N SER A 58 4.57 16.50 9.68
CA SER A 58 5.42 16.91 10.79
C SER A 58 6.56 17.81 10.32
N GLU A 59 7.25 17.44 9.24
CA GLU A 59 8.32 18.24 8.63
C GLU A 59 7.81 19.61 8.18
N LEU A 60 6.64 19.67 7.53
CA LEU A 60 6.03 20.96 7.14
C LEU A 60 5.76 21.86 8.34
N LYS A 61 5.31 21.29 9.46
CA LYS A 61 5.06 22.04 10.70
C LYS A 61 6.35 22.60 11.27
N THR A 62 7.40 21.79 11.34
CA THR A 62 8.72 22.21 11.83
C THR A 62 9.35 23.26 10.92
N ALA A 63 9.32 23.04 9.60
CA ALA A 63 9.82 24.01 8.63
C ALA A 63 9.08 25.34 8.74
N LYS A 64 7.76 25.32 8.95
CA LYS A 64 6.97 26.54 9.18
C LYS A 64 7.45 27.29 10.43
N THR A 65 7.61 26.61 11.57
CA THR A 65 8.05 27.27 12.81
C THR A 65 9.48 27.83 12.69
N ASP A 66 10.36 27.11 12.00
CA ASP A 66 11.73 27.56 11.77
C ASP A 66 11.77 28.80 10.86
N MET A 67 10.91 28.86 9.84
CA MET A 67 10.80 30.02 8.98
C MET A 67 10.24 31.24 9.72
N GLU A 68 9.23 31.06 10.58
CA GLU A 68 8.69 32.14 11.42
C GLU A 68 9.78 32.72 12.35
N LEU A 69 10.61 31.85 12.94
CA LEU A 69 11.74 32.28 13.76
C LEU A 69 12.77 33.07 12.93
N ARG A 70 13.19 32.53 11.77
CA ARG A 70 14.15 33.21 10.88
C ARG A 70 13.64 34.54 10.36
N GLN A 71 12.35 34.65 10.04
CA GLN A 71 11.73 35.91 9.66
C GLN A 71 11.83 36.94 10.79
N ASN A 72 11.48 36.55 12.02
CA ASN A 72 11.53 37.43 13.18
C ASN A 72 12.96 37.93 13.46
N GLU A 73 13.95 37.03 13.47
CA GLU A 73 15.37 37.38 13.66
C GLU A 73 15.89 38.28 12.54
N SER A 74 15.56 37.97 11.29
CA SER A 74 15.98 38.76 10.12
C SER A 74 15.35 40.16 10.13
N HIS A 75 14.08 40.28 10.52
CA HIS A 75 13.40 41.57 10.67
C HIS A 75 14.02 42.43 11.79
N ALA A 76 14.39 41.82 12.91
CA ALA A 76 15.11 42.53 13.98
C ALA A 76 16.47 43.05 13.49
N MET A 77 17.26 42.19 12.82
CA MET A 77 18.54 42.58 12.24
C MET A 77 18.41 43.74 11.24
N ILE A 78 17.47 43.64 10.30
CA ILE A 78 17.22 44.69 9.29
C ILE A 78 16.82 46.00 9.99
N SER A 79 15.93 45.95 10.99
CA SER A 79 15.54 47.13 11.76
C SER A 79 16.73 47.79 12.44
N ASP A 80 17.61 47.01 13.07
CA ASP A 80 18.80 47.53 13.74
C ASP A 80 19.82 48.14 12.78
N GLN A 81 20.01 47.54 11.60
CA GLN A 81 20.86 48.13 10.56
C GLN A 81 20.28 49.45 10.06
N VAL A 82 18.98 49.54 9.81
CA VAL A 82 18.32 50.80 9.40
C VAL A 82 18.45 51.89 10.47
N ARG A 83 18.29 51.52 11.75
CA ARG A 83 18.49 52.45 12.88
C ARG A 83 19.93 52.93 12.96
N THR A 84 20.90 52.01 12.81
CA THR A 84 22.34 52.31 12.83
C THR A 84 22.72 53.25 11.69
N GLN A 85 22.28 52.95 10.47
CA GLN A 85 22.49 53.83 9.31
C GLN A 85 21.96 55.25 9.60
N ARG A 86 20.71 55.36 10.10
CA ARG A 86 20.10 56.66 10.40
C ARG A 86 20.87 57.43 11.48
N LEU A 87 21.33 56.76 12.53
CA LEU A 87 22.08 57.37 13.62
C LEU A 87 23.46 57.85 13.15
N LEU A 88 24.18 57.00 12.42
CA LEU A 88 25.52 57.30 11.90
C LEU A 88 25.48 58.39 10.84
N THR A 89 24.46 58.43 9.97
CA THR A 89 24.26 59.54 9.02
C THR A 89 24.10 60.86 9.75
N ARG A 90 23.24 60.92 10.79
CA ARG A 90 23.09 62.14 11.59
C ARG A 90 24.40 62.57 12.28
N ALA A 91 25.17 61.61 12.80
CA ALA A 91 26.46 61.89 13.43
C ALA A 91 27.48 62.43 12.41
N ALA A 92 27.53 61.83 11.22
CA ALA A 92 28.37 62.30 10.11
C ALA A 92 27.98 63.72 9.67
N ASP A 93 26.69 64.03 9.57
CA ASP A 93 26.17 65.36 9.20
C ASP A 93 26.56 66.44 10.24
N VAL A 94 26.42 66.15 11.54
CA VAL A 94 26.83 67.08 12.61
C VAL A 94 28.34 67.33 12.58
N LEU A 95 29.15 66.28 12.44
CA LEU A 95 30.61 66.42 12.34
C LEU A 95 31.01 67.17 11.07
N HIS A 96 30.34 66.92 9.94
CA HIS A 96 30.59 67.67 8.71
C HIS A 96 30.25 69.15 8.88
N GLY A 97 29.14 69.49 9.55
CA GLY A 97 28.77 70.88 9.84
C GLY A 97 29.78 71.60 10.74
N VAL A 98 30.38 70.92 11.72
CA VAL A 98 31.35 71.51 12.67
C VAL A 98 32.77 71.58 12.11
N TYR A 99 33.19 70.59 11.34
CA TYR A 99 34.59 70.45 10.87
C TYR A 99 34.77 70.73 9.37
N GLY A 100 33.72 70.66 8.56
CA GLY A 100 33.76 70.90 7.12
C GLY A 100 33.92 72.38 6.76
N ALA A 101 33.30 73.29 7.51
CA ALA A 101 33.47 74.74 7.34
C ALA A 101 34.85 75.24 7.81
N SER A 102 35.46 74.58 8.81
CA SER A 102 36.78 74.95 9.33
C SER A 102 37.96 74.53 8.46
N LEU A 103 37.75 73.74 7.40
CA LEU A 103 38.76 73.51 6.35
C LEU A 103 38.99 74.76 5.48
N LEU A 104 38.09 75.75 5.54
CA LEU A 104 38.15 77.01 4.80
C LEU A 104 38.48 78.23 5.67
N GLN A 105 38.64 78.06 6.99
CA GLN A 105 38.87 79.19 7.89
C GLN A 105 40.36 79.35 8.19
N GLU A 106 40.99 80.37 7.58
CA GLU A 106 42.31 80.82 7.98
C GLU A 106 42.35 81.17 9.48
N LYS A 107 43.47 80.79 10.10
CA LYS A 107 43.76 80.90 11.53
C LYS A 107 43.65 82.36 12.02
N PRO A 108 42.83 82.67 13.05
CA PRO A 108 42.94 83.95 13.75
C PRO A 108 44.28 84.00 14.51
N GLU A 109 45.02 85.09 14.33
CA GLU A 109 46.29 85.31 15.05
C GLU A 109 46.07 85.27 16.57
N GLY A 110 46.80 84.41 17.26
CA GLY A 110 46.83 84.33 18.73
C GLY A 110 46.39 83.01 19.36
N LEU A 111 45.77 82.09 18.62
CA LEU A 111 45.35 80.79 19.20
C LEU A 111 46.50 79.76 19.13
N LYS A 112 47.09 79.45 20.29
CA LYS A 112 48.08 78.38 20.46
C LYS A 112 47.45 77.00 20.22
N ASP A 113 48.02 76.29 19.26
CA ASP A 113 48.00 74.85 18.97
C ASP A 113 46.88 74.01 19.58
N TYR A 114 45.70 74.10 18.98
CA TYR A 114 44.78 72.96 18.96
C TYR A 114 44.94 72.23 17.62
N GLN A 115 45.81 71.22 17.58
CA GLN A 115 46.00 70.36 16.41
C GLN A 115 44.73 69.51 16.18
N ARG A 116 43.81 69.99 15.34
CA ARG A 116 42.67 69.23 14.80
C ARG A 116 43.08 68.32 13.62
N GLN A 117 44.14 67.54 13.76
CA GLN A 117 44.70 66.79 12.62
C GLN A 117 44.01 65.45 12.30
N ASN A 118 42.96 65.04 13.04
CA ASN A 118 42.36 63.70 12.89
C ASN A 118 40.85 63.65 12.58
N SER A 119 40.16 64.78 12.36
CA SER A 119 38.69 64.80 12.15
C SER A 119 38.24 64.27 10.79
N VAL A 120 39.05 64.40 9.75
CA VAL A 120 38.75 63.90 8.39
C VAL A 120 38.73 62.37 8.35
N GLY A 121 39.63 61.71 9.07
CA GLY A 121 39.68 60.24 9.15
C GLY A 121 38.45 59.63 9.82
N VAL A 122 37.94 60.28 10.88
CA VAL A 122 36.73 59.81 11.60
C VAL A 122 35.47 59.94 10.75
N ILE A 123 35.32 61.02 9.97
CA ILE A 123 34.18 61.18 9.04
C ILE A 123 34.23 60.11 7.94
N SER A 124 35.41 59.83 7.39
CA SER A 124 35.59 58.74 6.41
C SER A 124 35.24 57.37 7.00
N MET A 125 35.67 57.10 8.23
CA MET A 125 35.34 55.86 8.95
C MET A 125 33.83 55.74 9.19
N LEU A 126 33.13 56.84 9.53
CA LEU A 126 31.67 56.84 9.67
C LEU A 126 30.96 56.54 8.34
N HIS A 127 31.42 57.13 7.23
CA HIS A 127 30.88 56.80 5.91
C HIS A 127 31.10 55.33 5.53
N GLN A 128 32.26 54.77 5.86
CA GLN A 128 32.53 53.35 5.64
C GLN A 128 31.57 52.46 6.44
N ILE A 129 31.37 52.73 7.73
CA ILE A 129 30.45 51.94 8.57
C ILE A 129 28.99 52.07 8.09
N ILE A 130 28.56 53.26 7.62
CA ILE A 130 27.24 53.43 6.99
C ILE A 130 27.12 52.56 5.74
N GLY A 131 28.17 52.52 4.92
CA GLY A 131 28.26 51.66 3.74
C GLY A 131 28.13 50.18 4.11
N ASP A 132 28.90 49.73 5.09
CA ASP A 132 28.87 48.35 5.58
C ASP A 132 27.48 47.98 6.13
N ALA A 133 26.84 48.87 6.89
CA ALA A 133 25.48 48.67 7.41
C ALA A 133 24.42 48.57 6.30
N LYS A 134 24.56 49.33 5.20
CA LYS A 134 23.70 49.20 4.00
C LYS A 134 23.90 47.89 3.28
N VAL A 135 25.15 47.44 3.15
CA VAL A 135 25.48 46.14 2.55
C VAL A 135 24.89 45.00 3.40
N MET A 136 25.03 45.07 4.73
CA MET A 136 24.45 44.09 5.65
C MET A 136 22.92 44.05 5.57
N GLU A 137 22.24 45.21 5.51
CA GLU A 137 20.79 45.25 5.32
C GLU A 137 20.37 44.58 4.01
N THR A 138 21.03 44.96 2.90
CA THR A 138 20.73 44.43 1.56
C THR A 138 20.93 42.92 1.52
N LYS A 139 22.03 42.43 2.11
CA LYS A 139 22.31 41.01 2.22
C LYS A 139 21.27 40.28 3.07
N ALA A 140 20.93 40.79 4.25
CA ALA A 140 19.92 40.18 5.12
C ALA A 140 18.55 40.09 4.44
N ARG A 141 18.15 41.11 3.66
CA ARG A 141 16.92 41.07 2.85
C ARG A 141 17.00 40.03 1.73
N ALA A 142 18.12 39.95 1.03
CA ALA A 142 18.31 38.98 -0.04
C ALA A 142 18.30 37.54 0.51
N ASP A 143 19.02 37.28 1.59
CA ASP A 143 19.10 35.97 2.26
C ASP A 143 17.72 35.54 2.77
N LEU A 144 16.94 36.46 3.35
CA LEU A 144 15.57 36.19 3.78
C LEU A 144 14.67 35.85 2.59
N ASN A 145 14.71 36.64 1.52
CA ASN A 145 13.88 36.40 0.34
C ASN A 145 14.21 35.06 -0.33
N ALA A 146 15.50 34.70 -0.41
CA ALA A 146 15.93 33.41 -0.92
C ALA A 146 15.39 32.26 -0.04
N SER A 147 15.52 32.38 1.29
CA SER A 147 14.99 31.39 2.23
C SER A 147 13.47 31.22 2.13
N LEU A 148 12.73 32.31 1.89
CA LEU A 148 11.28 32.26 1.70
C LEU A 148 10.89 31.58 0.38
N ALA A 149 11.65 31.84 -0.69
CA ALA A 149 11.43 31.16 -1.96
C ALA A 149 11.67 29.64 -1.82
N ASP A 150 12.77 29.25 -1.17
CA ASP A 150 13.09 27.84 -0.90
C ASP A 150 12.01 27.17 -0.04
N TYR A 151 11.51 27.87 0.99
CA TYR A 151 10.42 27.37 1.83
C TYR A 151 9.11 27.18 1.07
N GLU A 152 8.68 28.16 0.27
CA GLU A 152 7.44 28.03 -0.51
C GLU A 152 7.55 26.92 -1.55
N GLN A 153 8.73 26.71 -2.14
CA GLN A 153 8.98 25.58 -3.03
C GLN A 153 8.89 24.24 -2.28
N PHE A 154 9.61 24.10 -1.17
CA PHE A 154 9.55 22.90 -0.31
C PHE A 154 8.11 22.59 0.12
N LYS A 155 7.37 23.61 0.54
CA LYS A 155 5.97 23.48 0.95
C LYS A 155 5.07 23.03 -0.20
N ALA A 156 5.23 23.59 -1.39
CA ALA A 156 4.48 23.17 -2.57
C ALA A 156 4.76 21.71 -2.91
N ASP A 157 6.03 21.31 -2.93
CA ASP A 157 6.46 19.94 -3.23
C ASP A 157 5.96 18.94 -2.19
N ALA A 158 6.06 19.29 -0.91
CA ALA A 158 5.57 18.45 0.19
C ALA A 158 4.03 18.29 0.15
N LEU A 159 3.28 19.36 -0.13
CA LEU A 159 1.83 19.29 -0.28
C LEU A 159 1.41 18.45 -1.50
N ALA A 160 2.12 18.57 -2.62
CA ALA A 160 1.89 17.74 -3.80
C ALA A 160 2.21 16.26 -3.52
N ALA A 161 3.29 15.99 -2.79
CA ALA A 161 3.65 14.64 -2.36
C ALA A 161 2.61 14.05 -1.41
N ILE A 162 2.11 14.82 -0.44
CA ILE A 162 1.03 14.41 0.46
C ILE A 162 -0.23 14.07 -0.34
N ALA A 163 -0.67 14.95 -1.26
CA ALA A 163 -1.85 14.71 -2.06
C ALA A 163 -1.73 13.44 -2.92
N THR A 164 -0.55 13.21 -3.53
CA THR A 164 -0.28 12.00 -4.31
C THR A 164 -0.33 10.74 -3.43
N LYS A 165 0.25 10.78 -2.23
CA LYS A 165 0.23 9.66 -1.29
C LYS A 165 -1.17 9.40 -0.75
N GLU A 166 -1.96 10.45 -0.49
CA GLU A 166 -3.35 10.35 -0.05
C GLU A 166 -4.22 9.71 -1.16
N GLN A 167 -4.01 10.06 -2.43
CA GLN A 167 -4.66 9.37 -3.55
C GLN A 167 -4.23 7.89 -3.60
N GLY A 168 -2.93 7.61 -3.42
CA GLY A 168 -2.44 6.23 -3.34
C GLY A 168 -3.08 5.41 -2.22
N LEU A 169 -3.42 6.01 -1.07
CA LEU A 169 -4.18 5.34 -0.02
C LEU A 169 -5.59 4.96 -0.46
N VAL A 170 -6.27 5.85 -1.17
CA VAL A 170 -7.62 5.58 -1.72
C VAL A 170 -7.54 4.42 -2.71
N ASP A 171 -6.58 4.46 -3.64
CA ASP A 171 -6.40 3.42 -4.65
C ASP A 171 -6.08 2.05 -4.01
N LEU A 172 -5.24 2.03 -2.98
CA LEU A 172 -4.93 0.82 -2.22
C LEU A 172 -6.15 0.29 -1.45
N ASP A 173 -6.99 1.17 -0.89
CA ASP A 173 -8.20 0.74 -0.18
C ASP A 173 -9.24 0.12 -1.12
N VAL A 174 -9.39 0.68 -2.32
CA VAL A 174 -10.21 0.10 -3.40
C VAL A 174 -9.68 -1.29 -3.77
N GLN A 175 -8.39 -1.41 -4.10
CA GLN A 175 -7.77 -2.70 -4.45
C GLN A 175 -7.92 -3.74 -3.34
N LYS A 176 -7.69 -3.33 -2.09
CA LYS A 176 -7.84 -4.20 -0.92
C LYS A 176 -9.28 -4.66 -0.74
N SER A 177 -10.25 -3.78 -0.96
CA SER A 177 -11.68 -4.08 -0.84
C SER A 177 -12.14 -5.07 -1.92
N GLU A 178 -11.72 -4.86 -3.17
CA GLU A 178 -11.97 -5.80 -4.27
C GLU A 178 -11.32 -7.17 -4.00
N ALA A 179 -10.05 -7.19 -3.59
CA ALA A 179 -9.35 -8.43 -3.27
C ALA A 179 -10.02 -9.19 -2.11
N LYS A 180 -10.51 -8.49 -1.08
CA LYS A 180 -11.29 -9.09 0.01
C LYS A 180 -12.61 -9.68 -0.49
N SER A 181 -13.34 -8.97 -1.34
CA SER A 181 -14.60 -9.47 -1.91
C SER A 181 -14.36 -10.76 -2.69
N ASN A 182 -13.37 -10.75 -3.59
CA ASN A 182 -12.99 -11.91 -4.38
C ASN A 182 -12.51 -13.08 -3.50
N ALA A 183 -11.75 -12.79 -2.43
CA ALA A 183 -11.33 -13.81 -1.47
C ALA A 183 -12.52 -14.46 -0.77
N LEU A 184 -13.56 -13.69 -0.42
CA LEU A 184 -14.78 -14.24 0.18
C LEU A 184 -15.53 -15.13 -0.81
N GLU A 185 -15.60 -14.76 -2.08
CA GLU A 185 -16.20 -15.59 -3.13
C GLU A 185 -15.42 -16.90 -3.33
N MET A 186 -14.09 -16.82 -3.47
CA MET A 186 -13.25 -18.01 -3.61
C MET A 186 -13.34 -18.92 -2.38
N LYS A 187 -13.42 -18.34 -1.17
CA LYS A 187 -13.63 -19.12 0.05
C LYS A 187 -14.97 -19.86 0.06
N LYS A 188 -16.04 -19.26 -0.46
CA LYS A 188 -17.33 -19.95 -0.61
C LYS A 188 -17.22 -21.08 -1.63
N GLU A 189 -16.54 -20.84 -2.74
CA GLU A 189 -16.37 -21.84 -3.80
C GLU A 189 -15.54 -23.04 -3.35
N VAL A 190 -14.41 -22.81 -2.67
CA VAL A 190 -13.61 -23.86 -2.03
C VAL A 190 -14.45 -24.71 -1.08
N LYS A 191 -15.29 -24.06 -0.27
CA LYS A 191 -16.18 -24.78 0.65
C LYS A 191 -17.21 -25.62 -0.11
N ARG A 192 -17.84 -25.06 -1.14
CA ARG A 192 -18.83 -25.74 -1.98
C ARG A 192 -18.22 -26.97 -2.66
N LEU A 193 -17.07 -26.82 -3.32
CA LEU A 193 -16.35 -27.92 -3.96
C LEU A 193 -15.86 -28.96 -2.94
N GLY A 194 -15.49 -28.52 -1.73
CA GLY A 194 -15.17 -29.42 -0.63
C GLY A 194 -16.34 -30.32 -0.24
N GLN A 195 -17.54 -29.75 -0.13
CA GLN A 195 -18.77 -30.51 0.15
C GLN A 195 -19.13 -31.45 -1.00
N GLU A 196 -19.00 -31.00 -2.24
CA GLU A 196 -19.24 -31.82 -3.43
C GLU A 196 -18.31 -33.05 -3.48
N LEU A 197 -17.03 -32.87 -3.12
CA LEU A 197 -16.07 -33.97 -3.01
C LEU A 197 -16.41 -34.95 -1.87
N GLU A 198 -16.91 -34.47 -0.73
CA GLU A 198 -17.41 -35.32 0.36
C GLU A 198 -18.64 -36.13 -0.08
N ASP A 199 -19.60 -35.50 -0.75
CA ASP A 199 -20.80 -36.16 -1.28
C ASP A 199 -20.44 -37.22 -2.33
N LEU A 200 -19.52 -36.90 -3.25
CA LEU A 200 -19.00 -37.86 -4.22
C LEU A 200 -18.30 -39.02 -3.49
N SER A 201 -17.45 -38.74 -2.50
CA SER A 201 -16.78 -39.78 -1.71
C SER A 201 -17.77 -40.73 -1.02
N ALA A 202 -18.85 -40.19 -0.42
CA ALA A 202 -19.90 -40.99 0.18
C ALA A 202 -20.63 -41.87 -0.85
N LYS A 203 -21.00 -41.31 -2.00
CA LYS A 203 -21.61 -42.06 -3.12
C LYS A 203 -20.70 -43.17 -3.62
N LYS A 204 -19.39 -42.91 -3.74
CA LYS A 204 -18.39 -43.91 -4.12
C LYS A 204 -18.37 -45.08 -3.15
N SER A 205 -18.42 -44.80 -1.84
CA SER A 205 -18.43 -45.84 -0.81
C SER A 205 -19.69 -46.70 -0.90
N ALA A 206 -20.86 -46.07 -0.99
CA ALA A 206 -22.13 -46.78 -1.11
C ALA A 206 -22.17 -47.66 -2.38
N LEU A 207 -21.78 -47.11 -3.53
CA LEU A 207 -21.73 -47.87 -4.79
C LEU A 207 -20.74 -49.04 -4.71
N LYS A 208 -19.59 -48.84 -4.05
CA LYS A 208 -18.63 -49.92 -3.83
C LYS A 208 -19.23 -51.05 -3.01
N GLU A 209 -19.93 -50.74 -1.92
CA GLU A 209 -20.61 -51.76 -1.09
C GLU A 209 -21.66 -52.53 -1.90
N GLU A 210 -22.45 -51.84 -2.73
CA GLU A 210 -23.42 -52.47 -3.63
C GLU A 210 -22.75 -53.39 -4.66
N CYS A 211 -21.68 -52.93 -5.31
CA CYS A 211 -20.91 -53.74 -6.26
C CYS A 211 -20.28 -54.96 -5.58
N GLU A 212 -19.66 -54.79 -4.40
CA GLU A 212 -19.07 -55.88 -3.63
C GLU A 212 -20.12 -56.93 -3.24
N PHE A 213 -21.29 -56.49 -2.79
CA PHE A 213 -22.40 -57.39 -2.49
C PHE A 213 -22.86 -58.17 -3.75
N LEU A 214 -23.04 -57.49 -4.88
CA LEU A 214 -23.47 -58.13 -6.12
C LEU A 214 -22.44 -59.16 -6.61
N VAL A 215 -21.16 -58.82 -6.60
CA VAL A 215 -20.07 -59.70 -7.03
C VAL A 215 -19.94 -60.90 -6.08
N ALA A 216 -19.98 -60.67 -4.76
CA ALA A 216 -19.88 -61.75 -3.77
C ALA A 216 -21.05 -62.76 -3.84
N ASN A 217 -22.23 -62.33 -4.31
CA ASN A 217 -23.41 -63.19 -4.43
C ASN A 217 -23.65 -63.70 -5.85
N PHE A 218 -22.82 -63.32 -6.83
CA PHE A 218 -23.06 -63.66 -8.22
C PHE A 218 -22.99 -65.16 -8.47
N GLU A 219 -21.94 -65.84 -7.99
CA GLU A 219 -21.76 -67.29 -8.15
C GLU A 219 -22.87 -68.07 -7.45
N LEU A 220 -23.19 -67.73 -6.20
CA LEU A 220 -24.31 -68.36 -5.47
C LEU A 220 -25.64 -68.26 -6.24
N ARG A 221 -25.92 -67.09 -6.83
CA ARG A 221 -27.14 -66.90 -7.64
C ARG A 221 -27.08 -67.66 -8.96
N GLN A 222 -25.89 -67.79 -9.55
CA GLN A 222 -25.67 -68.55 -10.78
C GLN A 222 -25.88 -70.05 -10.53
N ASP A 223 -25.39 -70.57 -9.41
CA ASP A 223 -25.56 -71.96 -8.99
C ASP A 223 -27.04 -72.26 -8.71
N ALA A 224 -27.70 -71.46 -7.86
CA ALA A 224 -29.12 -71.64 -7.55
C ALA A 224 -30.02 -71.56 -8.79
N ARG A 225 -29.70 -70.67 -9.74
CA ARG A 225 -30.43 -70.58 -11.02
C ARG A 225 -30.18 -71.80 -11.90
N SER A 226 -28.98 -72.39 -11.86
CA SER A 226 -28.67 -73.62 -12.60
C SER A 226 -29.44 -74.81 -12.03
N GLU A 227 -29.48 -74.94 -10.70
CA GLU A 227 -30.30 -75.95 -10.00
C GLU A 227 -31.80 -75.80 -10.32
N GLU A 228 -32.32 -74.57 -10.34
CA GLU A 228 -33.72 -74.29 -10.69
C GLU A 228 -34.03 -74.68 -12.15
N ILE A 229 -33.10 -74.42 -13.08
CA ILE A 229 -33.22 -74.84 -14.48
C ILE A 229 -33.26 -76.36 -14.59
N GLU A 230 -32.38 -77.09 -13.89
CA GLU A 230 -32.36 -78.55 -13.88
C GLU A 230 -33.67 -79.13 -13.30
N ALA A 231 -34.18 -78.54 -12.22
CA ALA A 231 -35.45 -78.93 -11.62
C ALA A 231 -36.63 -78.71 -12.59
N LEU A 232 -36.67 -77.58 -13.28
CA LEU A 232 -37.69 -77.28 -14.29
C LEU A 232 -37.61 -78.22 -15.50
N GLN A 233 -36.40 -78.56 -15.95
CA GLN A 233 -36.19 -79.55 -17.02
C GLN A 233 -36.70 -80.93 -16.60
N THR A 234 -36.40 -81.33 -15.37
CA THR A 234 -36.88 -82.60 -14.79
C THR A 234 -38.40 -82.62 -14.73
N ALA A 235 -39.03 -81.59 -14.17
CA ALA A 235 -40.49 -81.48 -14.11
C ALA A 235 -41.14 -81.55 -15.50
N LYS A 236 -40.55 -80.88 -16.49
CA LYS A 236 -41.01 -80.96 -17.88
C LYS A 236 -40.89 -82.37 -18.46
N ALA A 237 -39.80 -83.08 -18.19
CA ALA A 237 -39.61 -84.45 -18.66
C ALA A 237 -40.63 -85.40 -18.06
N VAL A 238 -40.94 -85.28 -16.76
CA VAL A 238 -42.00 -86.03 -16.08
C VAL A 238 -43.36 -85.79 -16.74
N LEU A 239 -43.73 -84.52 -16.95
CA LEU A 239 -44.97 -84.15 -17.64
C LEU A 239 -45.01 -84.63 -19.11
N SER A 240 -43.85 -84.90 -19.72
CA SER A 240 -43.73 -85.44 -21.08
C SER A 240 -43.66 -86.97 -21.13
N GLY A 241 -43.88 -87.66 -20.00
CA GLY A 241 -43.97 -89.13 -19.93
C GLY A 241 -42.71 -89.85 -19.45
N MET A 242 -41.72 -89.14 -18.89
CA MET A 242 -40.58 -89.77 -18.23
C MET A 242 -41.04 -90.40 -16.89
N LYS A 243 -40.88 -91.72 -16.73
CA LYS A 243 -41.14 -92.42 -15.47
C LYS A 243 -39.99 -92.15 -14.49
N THR A 244 -40.30 -91.54 -13.36
CA THR A 244 -39.34 -91.35 -12.26
C THR A 244 -39.31 -92.59 -11.38
N ASP A 245 -38.12 -93.00 -10.97
CA ASP A 245 -37.88 -94.19 -10.14
C ASP A 245 -38.62 -94.06 -8.80
N GLY A 246 -39.83 -94.62 -8.75
CA GLY A 246 -40.76 -94.48 -7.63
C GLY A 246 -42.21 -94.83 -7.99
N GLU A 247 -42.59 -94.78 -9.26
CA GLU A 247 -43.91 -95.24 -9.70
C GLU A 247 -43.84 -96.68 -10.22
N VAL A 248 -44.11 -97.62 -9.30
CA VAL A 248 -44.43 -99.00 -9.66
C VAL A 248 -45.78 -99.00 -10.37
N ALA A 249 -45.72 -99.35 -11.66
CA ALA A 249 -46.79 -99.83 -12.54
C ALA A 249 -48.07 -98.99 -12.66
#